data_AF-A0A958SF09-F1
#
_entry.id   AF-A0A958SF09-F1
#
_cell.length_a   1.000
_cell.length_b   1.000
_cell.length_c   1.000
_cell.angle_alpha   90.00
_cell.angle_beta   90.00
_cell.angle_gamma   90.00
#
_symmetry.space_group_name_H-M   'P 1'
#
loop_
_entity.id
_entity.type
_entity.pdbx_description
1 polymer ?
#
loop_
_entity_poly.entity_id
_entity_poly.type
_entity_poly.pdbx_seq_one_letter_code
_entity_poly.pdbx_strand_id
1 'polypeptide(L)'
;MKGRLVINEHRDIPLLIYIWKWKIASTASLHYKFFKNLNPTTTYNRLTRLKLKGFIQIKFDIDGRKPVWMLDKKGFKVIRHILPDLKEEGYKSENITHDLLCSAIHLGDFLLEKPENVQIITEQQLRRYNLEDLPAWVPSKEIHRPDGYWHFEDGESGTTVALELERSRKSSTKIEKLVSFYSDFSRNFLVLWVLEGKGLQKRLIHNLEKASENSGIHNIVQLKDFLNKGWQSKILYGPHQNMTIADFICCKARAKLGPSQGQGLYQIILDHHLRYRNHLQTLISSKKSKVATE
;
A
#
# COMPACT_ATOMS: atom_id res chain seq x y z
N MET A 1 -18.21 -27.22 18.02
CA MET A 1 -19.30 -26.21 18.12
C MET A 1 -18.97 -24.98 17.28
N LYS A 2 -19.82 -24.59 16.32
CA LYS A 2 -19.66 -23.34 15.54
C LYS A 2 -20.13 -22.15 16.37
N GLY A 3 -19.29 -21.68 17.31
CA GLY A 3 -19.57 -20.46 18.05
C GLY A 3 -19.87 -19.29 17.11
N ARG A 4 -20.87 -18.47 17.45
CA ARG A 4 -21.20 -17.23 16.73
C ARG A 4 -19.94 -16.35 16.74
N LEU A 5 -19.46 -15.96 15.56
CA LEU A 5 -18.35 -15.01 15.48
C LEU A 5 -18.93 -13.63 15.77
N VAL A 6 -18.55 -13.05 16.91
CA VAL A 6 -18.83 -11.65 17.23
C VAL A 6 -17.71 -10.81 16.60
N ILE A 7 -18.10 -9.79 15.83
CA ILE A 7 -17.19 -8.78 15.29
C ILE A 7 -16.79 -7.86 16.44
N ASN A 8 -15.49 -7.68 16.64
CA ASN A 8 -14.97 -6.69 17.58
C ASN A 8 -14.86 -5.37 16.83
N GLU A 9 -15.66 -4.38 17.21
CA GLU A 9 -15.73 -3.08 16.55
C GLU A 9 -14.41 -2.31 16.61
N HIS A 10 -13.66 -2.41 17.70
CA HIS A 10 -12.39 -1.71 17.87
C HIS A 10 -11.20 -2.32 17.11
N ARG A 11 -11.33 -3.58 16.63
CA ARG A 11 -10.24 -4.27 15.92
C ARG A 11 -10.62 -4.71 14.52
N ASP A 12 -11.71 -5.45 14.40
CA ASP A 12 -12.04 -6.09 13.13
C ASP A 12 -12.60 -5.08 12.13
N ILE A 13 -13.34 -4.06 12.57
CA ILE A 13 -13.82 -3.00 11.67
C ILE A 13 -12.64 -2.17 11.10
N PRO A 14 -11.71 -1.63 11.92
CA PRO A 14 -10.50 -0.99 11.41
C PRO A 14 -9.66 -1.90 10.49
N LEU A 15 -9.58 -3.20 10.81
CA LEU A 15 -8.90 -4.17 9.96
C LEU A 15 -9.57 -4.33 8.59
N LEU A 16 -10.90 -4.41 8.55
CA LEU A 16 -11.65 -4.52 7.29
C LEU A 16 -11.52 -3.23 6.45
N ILE A 17 -11.56 -2.05 7.08
CA ILE A 17 -11.32 -0.76 6.43
C ILE A 17 -9.89 -0.70 5.89
N TYR A 18 -8.91 -1.18 6.65
CA TYR A 18 -7.51 -1.26 6.20
C TYR A 18 -7.36 -2.15 4.96
N ILE A 19 -7.96 -3.35 4.97
CA ILE A 19 -7.95 -4.22 3.79
C ILE A 19 -8.68 -3.59 2.63
N TRP A 20 -9.79 -2.86 2.85
CA TRP A 20 -10.46 -2.12 1.79
C TRP A 20 -9.53 -1.07 1.17
N LYS A 21 -8.96 -0.20 2.02
CA LYS A 21 -8.08 0.92 1.60
C LYS A 21 -6.89 0.44 0.77
N TRP A 22 -6.27 -0.67 1.16
CA TRP A 22 -5.11 -1.25 0.48
C TRP A 22 -5.46 -2.36 -0.52
N LYS A 23 -6.75 -2.66 -0.69
CA LYS A 23 -7.36 -3.81 -1.39
C LYS A 23 -6.96 -5.19 -0.83
N ILE A 24 -5.71 -5.36 -0.38
CA ILE A 24 -5.13 -6.60 0.12
C ILE A 24 -4.14 -6.36 1.27
N ALA A 25 -3.86 -7.39 2.06
CA ALA A 25 -2.83 -7.36 3.11
C ALA A 25 -2.22 -8.74 3.39
N SER A 26 -0.94 -8.80 3.76
CA SER A 26 -0.32 -10.03 4.25
C SER A 26 -0.75 -10.33 5.69
N THR A 27 -0.59 -11.58 6.15
CA THR A 27 -0.82 -11.91 7.57
C THR A 27 0.11 -11.13 8.48
N ALA A 28 1.36 -10.92 8.04
CA ALA A 28 2.38 -10.22 8.80
C ALA A 28 2.01 -8.74 8.98
N SER A 29 1.60 -8.03 7.92
CA SER A 29 1.17 -6.62 8.07
C SER A 29 -0.05 -6.49 8.98
N LEU A 30 -1.05 -7.36 8.84
CA LEU A 30 -2.22 -7.35 9.72
C LEU A 30 -1.85 -7.65 11.18
N HIS A 31 -0.92 -8.58 11.41
CA HIS A 31 -0.43 -8.91 12.74
C HIS A 31 0.23 -7.70 13.40
N TYR A 32 1.21 -7.10 12.74
CA TYR A 32 1.92 -5.94 13.27
C TYR A 32 1.01 -4.73 13.45
N LYS A 33 0.04 -4.51 12.56
CA LYS A 33 -0.87 -3.36 12.65
C LYS A 33 -1.92 -3.50 13.76
N PHE A 34 -2.54 -4.68 13.90
CA PHE A 34 -3.75 -4.86 14.73
C PHE A 34 -3.60 -5.84 15.89
N PHE A 35 -2.50 -6.57 15.95
CA PHE A 35 -2.28 -7.65 16.91
C PHE A 35 -0.84 -7.65 17.48
N LYS A 36 -0.14 -6.51 17.47
CA LYS A 36 1.29 -6.41 17.87
C LYS A 36 1.61 -7.01 19.25
N ASN A 37 0.65 -7.00 20.17
CA ASN A 37 0.81 -7.51 21.54
C ASN A 37 0.30 -8.95 21.71
N LEU A 38 -0.07 -9.63 20.63
CA LEU A 38 -0.63 -10.98 20.67
C LEU A 38 0.31 -11.97 19.98
N ASN A 39 0.07 -13.27 20.17
CA ASN A 39 0.80 -14.29 19.43
C ASN A 39 0.34 -14.31 17.95
N PRO A 40 1.26 -14.44 16.97
CA PRO A 40 0.89 -14.59 15.56
C PRO A 40 -0.14 -15.70 15.25
N THR A 41 -0.12 -16.81 15.99
CA THR A 41 -1.12 -17.87 15.88
C THR A 41 -2.52 -17.35 16.22
N THR A 42 -2.65 -16.46 17.22
CA THR A 42 -3.93 -15.81 17.58
C THR A 42 -4.45 -14.95 16.42
N THR A 43 -3.57 -14.19 15.76
CA THR A 43 -3.90 -13.43 14.56
C THR A 43 -4.39 -14.35 13.45
N TYR A 44 -3.63 -15.40 13.13
CA TYR A 44 -3.99 -16.36 12.08
C TYR A 44 -5.34 -17.04 12.34
N ASN A 45 -5.59 -17.46 13.59
CA ASN A 45 -6.86 -18.04 14.00
C ASN A 45 -8.01 -17.05 13.85
N ARG A 46 -7.81 -15.77 14.21
CA ARG A 46 -8.84 -14.74 14.02
C ARG A 46 -9.16 -14.51 12.55
N LEU A 47 -8.14 -14.34 11.71
CA LEU A 47 -8.30 -14.15 10.26
C LEU A 47 -8.98 -15.36 9.61
N THR A 48 -8.63 -16.57 10.03
CA THR A 48 -9.29 -17.80 9.57
C THR A 48 -10.77 -17.84 9.95
N ARG A 49 -11.13 -17.41 11.17
CA ARG A 49 -12.54 -17.30 11.58
C ARG A 49 -13.30 -16.24 10.76
N LEU A 50 -12.69 -15.08 10.50
CA LEU A 50 -13.28 -14.04 9.63
C LEU A 50 -13.51 -14.58 8.22
N LYS A 51 -12.54 -15.33 7.68
CA LYS A 51 -12.66 -16.02 6.38
C LYS A 51 -13.81 -17.01 6.34
N LEU A 52 -13.88 -17.91 7.31
CA LEU A 52 -14.94 -18.92 7.41
C LEU A 52 -16.35 -18.30 7.53
N LYS A 53 -16.45 -17.02 7.91
CA LYS A 53 -17.70 -16.28 8.02
C LYS A 53 -17.95 -15.33 6.84
N GLY A 54 -17.11 -15.34 5.80
CA GLY A 54 -17.26 -14.56 4.56
C GLY A 54 -16.89 -13.09 4.67
N PHE A 55 -16.17 -12.68 5.72
CA PHE A 55 -15.74 -11.29 5.88
C PHE A 55 -14.49 -10.97 5.05
N ILE A 56 -13.58 -11.92 4.97
CA ILE A 56 -12.36 -11.84 4.15
C ILE A 56 -12.19 -13.13 3.36
N GLN A 57 -11.39 -13.08 2.31
CA GLN A 57 -11.02 -14.24 1.53
C GLN A 57 -9.50 -14.26 1.34
N ILE A 58 -9.01 -15.39 0.83
CA ILE A 58 -7.60 -15.55 0.49
C ILE A 58 -7.50 -15.45 -1.02
N LYS A 59 -6.53 -14.67 -1.48
CA LYS A 59 -6.07 -14.67 -2.86
C LYS A 59 -4.58 -15.00 -2.92
N PHE A 60 -4.13 -15.36 -4.10
CA PHE A 60 -2.74 -15.69 -4.38
C PHE A 60 -2.28 -14.85 -5.57
N ASP A 61 -1.00 -14.52 -5.60
CA ASP A 61 -0.37 -13.94 -6.79
C ASP A 61 -0.45 -14.88 -8.00
N ILE A 62 0.01 -14.38 -9.16
CA ILE A 62 -0.04 -15.12 -10.42
C ILE A 62 0.67 -16.48 -10.35
N ASP A 63 1.70 -16.60 -9.51
CA ASP A 63 2.46 -17.83 -9.32
C ASP A 63 1.82 -18.79 -8.31
N GLY A 64 0.73 -18.39 -7.65
CA GLY A 64 0.04 -19.19 -6.63
C GLY A 64 0.80 -19.30 -5.31
N ARG A 65 1.85 -18.52 -5.09
CA ARG A 65 2.82 -18.68 -3.99
C ARG A 65 2.62 -17.72 -2.84
N LYS A 66 2.01 -16.56 -3.08
CA LYS A 66 1.95 -15.47 -2.09
C LYS A 66 0.51 -15.26 -1.61
N PRO A 67 0.08 -15.94 -0.54
CA PRO A 67 -1.25 -15.76 0.00
C PRO A 67 -1.38 -14.36 0.62
N VAL A 68 -2.46 -13.66 0.23
CA VAL A 68 -2.88 -12.39 0.80
C VAL A 68 -4.35 -12.45 1.24
N TRP A 69 -4.71 -11.60 2.18
CA TRP A 69 -6.08 -11.38 2.61
C TRP A 69 -6.70 -10.26 1.79
N MET A 70 -7.92 -10.49 1.32
CA MET A 70 -8.75 -9.52 0.60
C MET A 70 -10.12 -9.49 1.26
N LEU A 71 -10.86 -8.38 1.14
CA LEU A 71 -12.26 -8.38 1.55
C LEU A 71 -13.08 -9.41 0.77
N ASP A 72 -14.14 -9.88 1.40
CA ASP A 72 -15.20 -10.65 0.77
C ASP A 72 -16.55 -9.90 0.94
N LYS A 73 -17.60 -10.34 0.24
CA LYS A 73 -18.87 -9.61 0.09
C LYS A 73 -19.47 -9.19 1.43
N LYS A 74 -19.40 -10.06 2.45
CA LYS A 74 -19.94 -9.73 3.78
C LYS A 74 -19.08 -8.72 4.52
N GLY A 75 -17.75 -8.79 4.38
CA GLY A 75 -16.83 -7.82 4.99
C GLY A 75 -17.04 -6.44 4.43
N PHE A 76 -17.15 -6.34 3.11
CA PHE A 76 -17.46 -5.09 2.44
C PHE A 76 -18.82 -4.52 2.88
N LYS A 77 -19.87 -5.35 2.92
CA LYS A 77 -21.20 -4.93 3.39
C LYS A 77 -21.17 -4.35 4.81
N VAL A 78 -20.37 -4.94 5.70
CA VAL A 78 -20.28 -4.46 7.09
C VAL A 78 -19.57 -3.12 7.21
N ILE A 79 -18.59 -2.80 6.36
CA ILE A 79 -17.92 -1.50 6.44
C ILE A 79 -18.55 -0.42 5.54
N ARG A 80 -19.47 -0.77 4.63
CA ARG A 80 -19.99 0.17 3.62
C ARG A 80 -20.61 1.43 4.22
N HIS A 81 -21.30 1.31 5.35
CA HIS A 81 -21.92 2.45 6.04
C HIS A 81 -20.92 3.39 6.74
N ILE A 82 -19.65 2.98 6.82
CA ILE A 82 -18.54 3.76 7.40
C ILE A 82 -17.76 4.48 6.30
N LEU A 83 -17.81 3.97 5.07
CA LEU A 83 -17.20 4.60 3.91
C LEU A 83 -18.08 5.76 3.43
N PRO A 84 -17.50 6.81 2.82
CA PRO A 84 -18.29 7.82 2.14
C PRO A 84 -19.07 7.18 0.98
N ASP A 85 -19.93 7.96 0.34
CA ASP A 85 -20.58 7.48 -0.86
C ASP A 85 -19.56 7.21 -1.96
N LEU A 86 -19.78 6.10 -2.67
CA LEU A 86 -18.83 5.57 -3.62
C LEU A 86 -19.38 5.74 -5.03
N LYS A 87 -18.59 6.35 -5.92
CA LYS A 87 -18.92 6.43 -7.36
C LYS A 87 -19.01 5.06 -8.03
N GLU A 88 -18.22 4.10 -7.54
CA GLU A 88 -18.20 2.73 -8.02
C GLU A 88 -18.06 1.77 -6.83
N GLU A 89 -19.06 0.92 -6.58
CA GLU A 89 -18.98 -0.10 -5.53
C GLU A 89 -17.87 -1.13 -5.84
N GLY A 90 -16.96 -1.37 -4.91
CA GLY A 90 -15.91 -2.37 -5.11
C GLY A 90 -14.82 -2.39 -4.05
N TYR A 91 -14.16 -3.55 -3.96
CA TYR A 91 -13.11 -3.85 -2.96
C TYR A 91 -12.04 -4.82 -3.46
N LYS A 92 -12.15 -5.30 -4.71
CA LYS A 92 -11.28 -6.34 -5.23
C LYS A 92 -10.00 -5.73 -5.78
N SER A 93 -8.89 -6.44 -5.56
CA SER A 93 -7.62 -6.20 -6.25
C SER A 93 -7.71 -6.68 -7.71
N GLU A 94 -7.15 -5.89 -8.61
CA GLU A 94 -7.00 -6.25 -10.03
C GLU A 94 -5.63 -6.89 -10.29
N ASN A 95 -4.61 -6.51 -9.50
CA ASN A 95 -3.27 -7.05 -9.58
C ASN A 95 -2.66 -7.15 -8.18
N ILE A 96 -2.67 -8.37 -7.63
CA ILE A 96 -2.24 -8.64 -6.25
C ILE A 96 -0.79 -8.24 -6.01
N THR A 97 0.11 -8.50 -6.95
CA THR A 97 1.52 -8.16 -6.76
C THR A 97 1.73 -6.66 -6.81
N HIS A 98 1.05 -5.95 -7.72
CA HIS A 98 1.14 -4.49 -7.83
C HIS A 98 0.53 -3.80 -6.60
N ASP A 99 -0.70 -4.14 -6.21
CA ASP A 99 -1.37 -3.55 -5.05
C ASP A 99 -0.57 -3.77 -3.75
N LEU A 100 0.03 -4.95 -3.58
CA LEU A 100 0.86 -5.24 -2.41
C LEU A 100 2.14 -4.40 -2.39
N LEU A 101 2.79 -4.23 -3.54
CA LEU A 101 3.97 -3.37 -3.66
C LEU A 101 3.62 -1.90 -3.42
N CYS A 102 2.52 -1.39 -3.96
CA CYS A 102 2.04 -0.05 -3.68
C CYS A 102 1.81 0.15 -2.18
N SER A 103 1.18 -0.81 -1.51
CA SER A 103 1.01 -0.75 -0.05
C SER A 103 2.34 -0.73 0.70
N ALA A 104 3.33 -1.52 0.25
CA ALA A 104 4.64 -1.56 0.88
C ALA A 104 5.42 -0.25 0.69
N ILE A 105 5.34 0.35 -0.50
CA ILE A 105 5.99 1.63 -0.81
C ILE A 105 5.31 2.77 -0.03
N HIS A 106 3.97 2.83 -0.02
CA HIS A 106 3.23 3.86 0.69
C HIS A 106 3.41 3.82 2.19
N LEU A 107 3.28 2.63 2.76
CA LEU A 107 3.30 2.47 4.21
C LEU A 107 4.72 2.45 4.72
N GLY A 108 5.64 1.67 4.15
CA GLY A 108 7.02 1.56 4.63
C GLY A 108 7.16 1.67 6.15
N ASP A 109 7.85 2.71 6.63
CA ASP A 109 8.04 2.95 8.06
C ASP A 109 6.80 3.50 8.79
N PHE A 110 5.82 4.01 8.04
CA PHE A 110 4.49 4.41 8.53
C PHE A 110 3.51 3.24 8.72
N LEU A 111 3.94 1.98 8.54
CA LEU A 111 3.08 0.81 8.73
C LEU A 111 2.39 0.86 10.10
N LEU A 112 3.14 1.06 11.18
CA LEU A 112 2.59 1.08 12.53
C LEU A 112 1.86 2.39 12.80
N GLU A 113 2.50 3.50 12.49
CA GLU A 113 2.02 4.84 12.78
C GLU A 113 2.60 5.83 11.77
N LYS A 114 1.72 6.62 11.16
CA LYS A 114 2.11 7.74 10.30
C LYS A 114 2.13 9.02 11.17
N PRO A 115 2.98 10.01 10.84
CA PRO A 115 2.87 11.33 11.46
C PRO A 115 1.48 11.94 11.26
N GLU A 116 1.06 12.79 12.19
CA GLU A 116 -0.28 13.41 12.16
C GLU A 116 -0.49 14.28 10.92
N ASN A 117 0.52 15.09 10.56
CA ASN A 117 0.55 15.97 9.40
C ASN A 117 0.73 15.25 8.05
N VAL A 118 0.75 13.92 8.04
CA VAL A 118 0.83 13.12 6.81
C VAL A 118 -0.52 12.53 6.48
N GLN A 119 -1.09 12.86 5.34
CA GLN A 119 -2.25 12.16 4.80
C GLN A 119 -1.83 11.19 3.69
N ILE A 120 -2.55 10.07 3.55
CA ILE A 120 -2.31 9.09 2.49
C ILE A 120 -3.63 8.75 1.82
N ILE A 121 -3.69 8.94 0.51
CA ILE A 121 -4.81 8.56 -0.36
C ILE A 121 -4.32 7.44 -1.28
N THR A 122 -5.02 6.31 -1.31
CA THR A 122 -4.64 5.16 -2.16
C THR A 122 -5.35 5.19 -3.51
N GLU A 123 -4.85 4.45 -4.51
CA GLU A 123 -5.55 4.27 -5.78
C GLU A 123 -7.01 3.80 -5.60
N GLN A 124 -7.27 2.96 -4.59
CA GLN A 124 -8.63 2.51 -4.26
C GLN A 124 -9.52 3.68 -3.86
N GLN A 125 -9.03 4.62 -3.05
CA GLN A 125 -9.81 5.80 -2.68
C GLN A 125 -10.03 6.71 -3.90
N LEU A 126 -8.98 6.95 -4.70
CA LEU A 126 -9.08 7.75 -5.93
C LEU A 126 -10.09 7.18 -6.94
N ARG A 127 -10.19 5.85 -7.01
CA ARG A 127 -11.13 5.18 -7.92
C ARG A 127 -12.56 5.14 -7.39
N ARG A 128 -12.75 5.13 -6.08
CA ARG A 128 -14.05 4.77 -5.48
C ARG A 128 -14.77 5.96 -4.88
N TYR A 129 -14.07 6.97 -4.40
CA TYR A 129 -14.70 8.17 -3.86
C TYR A 129 -15.20 9.09 -4.96
N ASN A 130 -16.25 9.85 -4.66
CA ASN A 130 -16.61 11.02 -5.45
C ASN A 130 -15.53 12.10 -5.30
N LEU A 131 -15.49 13.04 -6.24
CA LEU A 131 -14.50 14.11 -6.19
C LEU A 131 -14.71 15.00 -4.95
N GLU A 132 -15.96 15.26 -4.57
CA GLU A 132 -16.31 16.03 -3.37
C GLU A 132 -15.91 15.35 -2.05
N ASP A 133 -15.74 14.02 -2.05
CA ASP A 133 -15.33 13.24 -0.87
C ASP A 133 -13.80 13.14 -0.76
N LEU A 134 -13.05 13.57 -1.78
CA LEU A 134 -11.59 13.62 -1.75
C LEU A 134 -11.12 14.93 -1.10
N PRO A 135 -10.00 14.92 -0.35
CA PRO A 135 -9.42 16.15 0.17
C PRO A 135 -9.11 17.15 -0.95
N ALA A 136 -9.30 18.44 -0.69
CA ALA A 136 -9.10 19.52 -1.67
C ALA A 136 -7.68 19.60 -2.26
N TRP A 137 -6.67 19.01 -1.59
CA TRP A 137 -5.30 18.92 -2.10
C TRP A 137 -5.12 17.82 -3.16
N VAL A 138 -6.08 16.90 -3.30
CA VAL A 138 -6.08 15.87 -4.34
C VAL A 138 -6.45 16.54 -5.67
N PRO A 139 -5.67 16.30 -6.75
CA PRO A 139 -5.96 16.92 -8.04
C PRO A 139 -7.33 16.51 -8.59
N SER A 140 -8.10 17.48 -9.10
CA SER A 140 -9.44 17.25 -9.64
C SER A 140 -9.48 16.68 -11.06
N LYS A 141 -8.33 16.59 -11.74
CA LYS A 141 -8.23 16.09 -13.12
C LYS A 141 -8.35 14.56 -13.14
N GLU A 142 -9.47 14.01 -13.64
CA GLU A 142 -9.66 12.56 -13.81
C GLU A 142 -8.87 11.92 -14.97
N ILE A 143 -8.06 12.70 -15.70
CA ILE A 143 -7.32 12.26 -16.89
C ILE A 143 -6.33 11.13 -16.56
N HIS A 144 -5.72 11.19 -15.37
CA HIS A 144 -4.77 10.20 -14.92
C HIS A 144 -4.95 9.92 -13.43
N ARG A 145 -4.80 8.65 -13.04
CA ARG A 145 -4.90 8.18 -11.66
C ARG A 145 -3.58 7.54 -11.25
N PRO A 146 -2.80 8.16 -10.34
CA PRO A 146 -1.62 7.51 -9.78
C PRO A 146 -2.00 6.36 -8.85
N ASP A 147 -0.99 5.61 -8.42
CA ASP A 147 -1.16 4.50 -7.48
C ASP A 147 -1.46 4.97 -6.04
N GLY A 148 -1.34 6.27 -5.80
CA GLY A 148 -1.76 6.97 -4.60
C GLY A 148 -1.00 8.27 -4.40
N TYR A 149 -1.28 8.92 -3.27
CA TYR A 149 -0.64 10.15 -2.84
C TYR A 149 -0.22 10.07 -1.38
N TRP A 150 0.88 10.75 -1.07
CA TRP A 150 1.10 11.33 0.25
C TRP A 150 0.86 12.84 0.18
N HIS A 151 0.29 13.40 1.23
CA HIS A 151 0.23 14.83 1.44
C HIS A 151 0.86 15.17 2.78
N PHE A 152 1.71 16.19 2.79
CA PHE A 152 2.45 16.65 3.95
C PHE A 152 2.00 18.07 4.25
N GLU A 153 1.31 18.25 5.37
CA GLU A 153 0.87 19.56 5.83
C GLU A 153 2.05 20.31 6.45
N ASP A 154 2.27 21.53 5.97
CA ASP A 154 3.30 22.45 6.46
C ASP A 154 2.74 23.89 6.51
N GLY A 155 1.87 24.14 7.50
CA GLY A 155 1.21 25.44 7.65
C GLY A 155 0.23 25.70 6.50
N GLU A 156 0.34 26.86 5.85
CA GLU A 156 -0.55 27.27 4.75
C GLU A 156 -0.23 26.56 3.41
N SER A 157 0.94 25.93 3.29
CA SER A 157 1.35 25.25 2.07
C SER A 157 1.65 23.78 2.31
N GLY A 158 0.94 22.88 1.62
CA GLY A 158 1.22 21.45 1.67
C GLY A 158 2.11 20.99 0.52
N THR A 159 2.87 19.91 0.73
CA THR A 159 3.56 19.18 -0.35
C THR A 159 2.78 17.91 -0.66
N THR A 160 2.51 17.66 -1.94
CA THR A 160 1.87 16.42 -2.39
C THR A 160 2.86 15.58 -3.18
N VAL A 161 2.94 14.29 -2.88
CA VAL A 161 3.78 13.34 -3.60
C VAL A 161 2.89 12.25 -4.20
N ALA A 162 2.86 12.14 -5.53
CA ALA A 162 2.23 11.05 -6.25
C ALA A 162 3.13 9.81 -6.28
N LEU A 163 2.55 8.61 -6.14
CA LEU A 163 3.24 7.35 -6.38
C LEU A 163 2.93 6.82 -7.78
N GLU A 164 3.96 6.43 -8.51
CA GLU A 164 3.86 5.71 -9.79
C GLU A 164 4.72 4.44 -9.76
N LEU A 165 4.09 3.29 -9.59
CA LEU A 165 4.72 1.97 -9.68
C LEU A 165 4.52 1.41 -11.09
N GLU A 166 5.57 1.45 -11.89
CA GLU A 166 5.53 0.86 -13.23
C GLU A 166 6.38 -0.42 -13.32
N ARG A 167 5.66 -1.52 -13.55
CA ARG A 167 6.22 -2.87 -13.66
C ARG A 167 6.42 -3.32 -15.10
N SER A 168 5.70 -2.71 -16.03
CA SER A 168 5.66 -3.16 -17.42
C SER A 168 6.16 -2.08 -18.37
N ARG A 169 6.46 -2.46 -19.61
CA ARG A 169 6.76 -1.46 -20.64
C ARG A 169 5.45 -0.85 -21.12
N LYS A 170 5.12 0.37 -20.67
CA LYS A 170 4.13 1.24 -21.34
C LYS A 170 4.60 1.61 -22.76
N SER A 171 3.72 2.01 -23.66
CA SER A 171 4.14 2.59 -24.95
C SER A 171 4.72 3.99 -24.74
N SER A 172 5.52 4.49 -25.69
CA SER A 172 6.06 5.87 -25.61
C SER A 172 4.94 6.90 -25.51
N THR A 173 3.88 6.77 -26.32
CA THR A 173 2.69 7.64 -26.27
C THR A 173 2.01 7.65 -24.90
N LYS A 174 1.97 6.50 -24.20
CA LYS A 174 1.42 6.47 -22.83
C LYS A 174 2.33 7.20 -21.84
N ILE A 175 3.64 7.11 -22.01
CA ILE A 175 4.60 7.85 -21.17
C ILE A 175 4.48 9.35 -21.44
N GLU A 176 4.42 9.78 -22.70
CA GLU A 176 4.24 11.18 -23.08
C GLU A 176 2.98 11.79 -22.46
N LYS A 177 1.85 11.06 -22.50
CA LYS A 177 0.61 11.48 -21.82
C LYS A 177 0.76 11.62 -20.31
N LEU A 178 1.52 10.72 -19.66
CA LEU A 178 1.77 10.80 -18.23
C LEU A 178 2.66 11.99 -17.87
N VAL A 179 3.71 12.23 -18.66
CA VAL A 179 4.59 13.38 -18.48
C VAL A 179 3.82 14.68 -18.67
N SER A 180 3.02 14.77 -19.73
CA SER A 180 2.15 15.93 -19.99
C SER A 180 1.04 16.10 -18.94
N PHE A 181 0.55 15.03 -18.32
CA PHE A 181 -0.37 15.18 -17.21
C PHE A 181 0.28 15.93 -16.04
N TYR A 182 1.52 15.56 -15.72
CA TYR A 182 2.25 16.13 -14.60
C TYR A 182 2.89 17.51 -14.88
N SER A 183 2.98 17.93 -16.14
CA SER A 183 3.58 19.23 -16.49
C SER A 183 2.80 20.43 -15.99
N ASP A 184 1.51 20.30 -15.70
CA ASP A 184 0.68 21.42 -15.24
C ASP A 184 0.73 21.63 -13.72
N PHE A 185 1.44 20.79 -12.99
CA PHE A 185 1.43 20.80 -11.53
C PHE A 185 2.42 21.81 -10.95
N SER A 186 2.08 22.38 -9.79
CA SER A 186 2.95 23.31 -9.08
C SER A 186 4.21 22.62 -8.54
N ARG A 187 5.24 23.39 -8.20
CA ARG A 187 6.50 22.84 -7.65
C ARG A 187 6.36 22.10 -6.32
N ASN A 188 5.27 22.33 -5.59
CA ASN A 188 4.96 21.62 -4.34
C ASN A 188 4.32 20.24 -4.60
N PHE A 189 4.11 19.90 -5.87
CA PHE A 189 3.67 18.59 -6.28
C PHE A 189 4.84 17.82 -6.86
N LEU A 190 5.11 16.64 -6.31
CA LEU A 190 6.23 15.79 -6.68
C LEU A 190 5.72 14.43 -7.13
N VAL A 191 6.53 13.71 -7.90
CA VAL A 191 6.22 12.35 -8.34
C VAL A 191 7.36 11.43 -7.93
N LEU A 192 7.03 10.33 -7.25
CA LEU A 192 7.95 9.24 -6.96
C LEU A 192 7.64 8.06 -7.88
N TRP A 193 8.51 7.83 -8.85
CA TRP A 193 8.46 6.70 -9.76
C TRP A 193 9.24 5.52 -9.18
N VAL A 194 8.61 4.35 -9.09
CA VAL A 194 9.27 3.09 -8.75
C VAL A 194 9.18 2.16 -9.96
N LEU A 195 10.33 1.85 -10.58
CA LEU A 195 10.38 1.22 -11.90
C LEU A 195 11.04 -0.16 -11.86
N GLU A 196 10.45 -1.16 -12.54
CA GLU A 196 10.98 -2.54 -12.53
C GLU A 196 12.30 -2.74 -13.30
N GLY A 197 12.66 -1.85 -14.23
CA GLY A 197 13.89 -2.03 -15.01
C GLY A 197 14.53 -0.76 -15.55
N LYS A 198 15.86 -0.85 -15.78
CA LYS A 198 16.69 0.25 -16.32
C LYS A 198 16.23 0.74 -17.70
N GLY A 199 15.73 -0.16 -18.55
CA GLY A 199 15.23 0.23 -19.89
C GLY A 199 14.01 1.16 -19.80
N LEU A 200 13.11 0.88 -18.86
CA LEU A 200 11.95 1.74 -18.59
C LEU A 200 12.38 3.09 -18.01
N GLN A 201 13.33 3.09 -17.07
CA GLN A 201 13.92 4.31 -16.53
C GLN A 201 14.51 5.19 -17.62
N LYS A 202 15.39 4.66 -18.49
CA LYS A 202 16.00 5.43 -19.57
C LYS A 202 14.96 6.08 -20.48
N ARG A 203 13.91 5.33 -20.83
CA ARG A 203 12.83 5.84 -21.66
C ARG A 203 12.00 6.90 -20.95
N LEU A 204 11.70 6.74 -19.66
CA LEU A 204 11.00 7.77 -18.89
C LEU A 204 11.82 9.06 -18.85
N ILE A 205 13.10 8.96 -18.47
CA ILE A 205 14.04 10.10 -18.43
C ILE A 205 14.08 10.81 -19.78
N HIS A 206 14.24 10.07 -20.88
CA HIS A 206 14.24 10.64 -22.23
C HIS A 206 12.97 11.43 -22.57
N ASN A 207 11.79 10.97 -22.11
CA ASN A 207 10.53 11.70 -22.33
C ASN A 207 10.39 12.90 -21.40
N LEU A 208 10.88 12.80 -20.16
CA LEU A 208 10.91 13.91 -19.20
C LEU A 208 11.81 15.05 -19.69
N GLU A 209 12.98 14.72 -20.23
CA GLU A 209 13.93 15.69 -20.78
C GLU A 209 13.37 16.40 -22.01
N LYS A 210 12.58 15.70 -22.83
CA LYS A 210 11.89 16.27 -23.99
C LYS A 210 10.76 17.24 -23.63
N ALA A 211 10.07 17.01 -22.52
CA ALA A 211 8.92 17.83 -22.14
C ALA A 211 9.33 19.24 -21.68
N SER A 212 10.60 19.46 -21.31
CA SER A 212 11.26 20.72 -20.90
C SER A 212 10.67 21.46 -19.70
N GLU A 213 9.35 21.47 -19.53
CA GLU A 213 8.62 22.07 -18.43
C GLU A 213 8.42 21.04 -17.30
N ASN A 214 8.75 21.43 -16.07
CA ASN A 214 8.52 20.67 -14.83
C ASN A 214 9.18 19.27 -14.72
N SER A 215 10.25 18.99 -15.48
CA SER A 215 11.11 17.81 -15.23
C SER A 215 11.62 17.73 -13.78
N GLY A 216 11.73 18.88 -13.11
CA GLY A 216 12.18 19.05 -11.74
C GLY A 216 11.25 18.56 -10.64
N ILE A 217 10.13 17.89 -10.93
CA ILE A 217 9.26 17.29 -9.90
C ILE A 217 9.36 15.77 -9.80
N HIS A 218 10.01 15.12 -10.77
CA HIS A 218 10.03 13.67 -10.91
C HIS A 218 11.26 13.05 -10.25
N ASN A 219 11.03 12.09 -9.35
CA ASN A 219 12.06 11.37 -8.62
C ASN A 219 11.94 9.88 -8.97
N ILE A 220 13.04 9.21 -9.30
CA ILE A 220 13.01 7.83 -9.80
C ILE A 220 13.82 6.90 -8.90
N VAL A 221 13.21 5.78 -8.51
CA VAL A 221 13.81 4.67 -7.78
C VAL A 221 13.64 3.38 -8.58
N GLN A 222 14.61 2.47 -8.52
CA GLN A 222 14.45 1.12 -9.07
C GLN A 222 13.70 0.23 -8.09
N LEU A 223 12.71 -0.51 -8.57
CA LEU A 223 11.94 -1.47 -7.78
C LEU A 223 12.87 -2.53 -7.17
N LYS A 224 13.89 -2.99 -7.90
CA LYS A 224 14.89 -3.92 -7.36
C LYS A 224 15.58 -3.36 -6.11
N ASP A 225 15.93 -2.08 -6.13
CA ASP A 225 16.57 -1.43 -4.98
C ASP A 225 15.58 -1.31 -3.82
N PHE A 226 14.33 -0.92 -4.10
CA PHE A 226 13.25 -0.91 -3.11
C PHE A 226 13.01 -2.28 -2.46
N LEU A 227 12.98 -3.36 -3.23
CA LEU A 227 12.81 -4.70 -2.67
C LEU A 227 13.96 -5.08 -1.72
N ASN A 228 15.18 -4.64 -2.03
CA ASN A 228 16.37 -4.95 -1.23
C ASN A 228 16.52 -4.05 0.01
N LYS A 229 16.15 -2.78 -0.09
CA LYS A 229 16.47 -1.74 0.91
C LYS A 229 15.24 -1.01 1.47
N GLY A 230 14.06 -1.22 0.89
CA GLY A 230 12.84 -0.51 1.24
C GLY A 230 13.01 0.98 1.10
N TRP A 231 12.62 1.72 2.14
CA TRP A 231 12.77 3.17 2.19
C TRP A 231 14.23 3.65 2.23
N GLN A 232 15.20 2.77 2.50
CA GLN A 232 16.63 3.09 2.41
C GLN A 232 17.17 3.08 0.96
N SER A 233 16.29 2.85 -0.03
CA SER A 233 16.62 2.96 -1.44
C SER A 233 16.87 4.40 -1.84
N LYS A 234 17.94 4.63 -2.60
CA LYS A 234 18.28 5.95 -3.10
C LYS A 234 17.46 6.32 -4.33
N ILE A 235 17.07 7.58 -4.40
CA ILE A 235 16.57 8.22 -5.60
C ILE A 235 17.74 8.35 -6.58
N LEU A 236 17.58 7.77 -7.76
CA LEU A 236 18.63 7.66 -8.78
C LEU A 236 18.61 8.81 -9.78
N TYR A 237 17.47 9.47 -9.93
CA TYR A 237 17.26 10.59 -10.84
C TYR A 237 16.19 11.52 -10.28
N GLY A 238 16.33 12.82 -10.54
CA GLY A 238 15.39 13.85 -10.09
C GLY A 238 16.01 14.89 -9.15
N PRO A 239 15.24 15.88 -8.71
CA PRO A 239 15.69 16.95 -7.82
C PRO A 239 16.21 16.44 -6.46
N HIS A 240 15.77 15.26 -6.00
CA HIS A 240 16.18 14.67 -4.72
C HIS A 240 17.13 13.48 -4.91
N GLN A 241 17.93 13.49 -5.98
CA GLN A 241 18.91 12.43 -6.25
C GLN A 241 19.83 12.21 -5.04
N ASN A 242 20.20 10.94 -4.81
CA ASN A 242 21.00 10.45 -3.68
C ASN A 242 20.33 10.44 -2.31
N MET A 243 19.19 11.12 -2.13
CA MET A 243 18.37 10.95 -0.93
C MET A 243 17.77 9.54 -0.89
N THR A 244 17.59 8.99 0.31
CA THR A 244 16.76 7.79 0.46
C THR A 244 15.28 8.14 0.34
N ILE A 245 14.41 7.17 0.07
CA ILE A 245 12.95 7.39 0.16
C ILE A 245 12.59 7.84 1.58
N ALA A 246 13.21 7.27 2.62
CA ALA A 246 13.00 7.66 4.01
C ALA A 246 13.28 9.16 4.19
N ASP A 247 14.45 9.64 3.78
CA ASP A 247 14.80 11.07 3.88
C ASP A 247 13.83 11.93 3.05
N PHE A 248 13.53 11.49 1.83
CA PHE A 248 12.66 12.21 0.91
C PHE A 248 11.25 12.42 1.48
N ILE A 249 10.67 11.40 2.13
CA ILE A 249 9.34 11.41 2.75
C ILE A 249 9.38 12.08 4.13
N CYS A 250 10.37 11.77 4.97
CA CYS A 250 10.40 12.22 6.37
C CYS A 250 10.82 13.68 6.52
N CYS A 251 11.72 14.18 5.65
CA CYS A 251 12.01 15.62 5.61
C CYS A 251 10.74 16.44 5.35
N LYS A 252 9.81 15.93 4.51
CA LYS A 252 8.53 16.60 4.22
C LYS A 252 7.53 16.48 5.37
N ALA A 253 7.52 15.33 6.03
CA ALA A 253 6.72 15.15 7.23
C ALA A 253 7.21 15.98 8.43
N ARG A 254 8.39 16.60 8.37
CA ARG A 254 9.07 17.21 9.53
C ARG A 254 9.15 16.27 10.73
N ALA A 255 9.12 14.98 10.47
CA ALA A 255 9.09 13.94 11.48
C ALA A 255 10.49 13.37 11.64
N LYS A 256 10.97 13.28 12.89
CA LYS A 256 12.09 12.40 13.20
C LYS A 256 11.55 10.98 13.23
N LEU A 257 12.06 10.12 12.37
CA LEU A 257 11.80 8.69 12.50
C LEU A 257 12.28 8.22 13.87
N GLY A 258 11.42 7.52 14.60
CA GLY A 258 11.80 6.91 15.87
C GLY A 258 12.92 5.86 15.66
N PRO A 259 13.67 5.47 16.70
CA PRO A 259 14.78 4.51 16.58
C PRO A 259 14.37 3.11 16.06
N SER A 260 13.07 2.80 16.03
CA SER A 260 12.49 1.57 15.47
C SER A 260 12.05 1.70 14.00
N GLN A 261 12.03 2.91 13.44
CA GLN A 261 11.64 3.19 12.06
C GLN A 261 12.90 3.24 11.18
N GLY A 262 12.92 2.45 10.11
CA GLY A 262 14.13 2.09 9.35
C GLY A 262 14.46 0.59 9.36
N GLN A 263 13.78 -0.19 10.20
CA GLN A 263 13.98 -1.65 10.35
C GLN A 263 13.15 -2.49 9.37
N GLY A 264 13.10 -2.10 8.10
CA GLY A 264 12.53 -2.98 7.07
C GLY A 264 11.05 -3.32 7.26
N LEU A 265 10.23 -2.41 7.81
CA LEU A 265 8.78 -2.65 8.00
C LEU A 265 8.06 -2.95 6.67
N TYR A 266 8.60 -2.48 5.53
CA TYR A 266 8.13 -2.90 4.20
C TYR A 266 8.26 -4.42 3.97
N GLN A 267 9.27 -5.09 4.53
CA GLN A 267 9.45 -6.54 4.43
C GLN A 267 8.33 -7.27 5.15
N ILE A 268 7.82 -6.72 6.26
CA ILE A 268 6.65 -7.26 6.97
C ILE A 268 5.41 -7.19 6.07
N ILE A 269 5.25 -6.13 5.29
CA ILE A 269 4.16 -6.01 4.33
C ILE A 269 4.28 -7.08 3.25
N LEU A 270 5.50 -7.33 2.78
CA LEU A 270 5.81 -8.36 1.78
C LEU A 270 5.98 -9.78 2.35
N ASP A 271 5.88 -9.97 3.67
CA ASP A 271 6.12 -11.27 4.30
C ASP A 271 4.87 -12.17 4.22
N HIS A 272 5.05 -13.31 3.54
CA HIS A 272 4.05 -14.36 3.42
C HIS A 272 4.33 -15.58 4.31
N HIS A 273 5.54 -15.69 4.88
CA HIS A 273 6.00 -16.85 5.65
C HIS A 273 5.28 -17.03 6.97
N LEU A 274 4.90 -15.92 7.63
CA LEU A 274 4.19 -15.99 8.92
C LEU A 274 2.93 -16.85 8.83
N ARG A 275 2.22 -16.77 7.70
CA ARG A 275 1.05 -17.59 7.47
C ARG A 275 1.39 -19.08 7.32
N TYR A 276 2.39 -19.42 6.53
CA TYR A 276 2.80 -20.81 6.32
C TYR A 276 3.21 -21.47 7.62
N ARG A 277 4.03 -20.77 8.43
CA ARG A 277 4.46 -21.22 9.75
C ARG A 277 3.25 -21.50 10.65
N ASN A 278 2.33 -20.55 10.76
CA ASN A 278 1.13 -20.71 11.60
C ASN A 278 0.21 -21.83 11.10
N HIS A 279 0.03 -21.97 9.79
CA HIS A 279 -0.80 -23.04 9.21
C HIS A 279 -0.23 -24.42 9.54
N LEU A 280 1.08 -24.61 9.38
CA LEU A 280 1.76 -25.87 9.71
C LEU A 280 1.64 -26.19 11.20
N GLN A 281 1.82 -25.20 12.08
CA GLN A 281 1.64 -25.38 13.52
C GLN A 281 0.21 -25.81 13.87
N THR A 282 -0.82 -25.17 13.30
CA THR A 282 -2.22 -25.58 13.52
C THR A 282 -2.48 -27.02 13.08
N LEU A 283 -1.94 -27.44 11.94
CA LEU A 283 -2.08 -28.81 11.46
C LEU A 283 -1.41 -29.82 12.39
N ILE A 284 -0.19 -29.54 12.86
CA ILE A 284 0.55 -30.41 13.80
C ILE A 284 -0.22 -30.55 15.11
N SER A 285 -0.70 -29.44 15.69
CA SER A 285 -1.49 -29.47 16.92
C SER A 285 -2.79 -30.27 16.76
N SER A 286 -3.47 -30.14 15.60
CA SER A 286 -4.71 -30.88 15.33
C SER A 286 -4.49 -32.40 15.18
N LYS A 287 -3.33 -32.83 14.70
CA LYS A 287 -2.96 -34.25 14.62
C LYS A 287 -2.67 -34.81 16.01
N LYS A 288 -1.90 -34.09 16.84
CA LYS A 288 -1.60 -34.51 18.22
C LYS A 288 -2.86 -34.67 19.07
N SER A 289 -3.84 -33.77 18.94
CA SER A 289 -5.09 -33.85 19.69
C SER A 289 -5.96 -35.03 19.30
N LYS A 290 -5.89 -35.53 18.06
CA LYS A 290 -6.63 -36.72 17.63
C LYS A 290 -6.01 -38.01 18.17
N VAL A 291 -4.68 -38.09 18.17
CA VAL A 291 -3.93 -39.25 18.70
C VAL A 291 -4.08 -39.38 20.22
N ALA A 292 -4.29 -38.29 20.95
CA ALA A 292 -4.48 -38.33 22.40
C ALA A 292 -5.92 -38.69 22.83
N THR A 293 -6.86 -38.79 21.90
CA THR A 293 -8.27 -39.14 22.14
C THR A 293 -8.64 -40.52 21.61
N GLU A 294 -7.67 -41.24 21.06
CA GLU A 294 -7.73 -42.66 20.67
C GLU A 294 -6.97 -43.48 21.72
#